data_AF-A0A1G8NQC9-F1
#
_entry.id   AF-A0A1G8NQC9-F1
#
_cell.length_a   1.000
_cell.length_b   1.000
_cell.length_c   1.000
_cell.angle_alpha   90.00
_cell.angle_beta   90.00
_cell.angle_gamma   90.00
#
_symmetry.space_group_name_H-M   'P 1'
#
loop_
_entity.id
_entity.type
_entity.pdbx_description
1 polymer ?
#
loop_
_entity_poly.entity_id
_entity_poly.type
_entity_poly.pdbx_seq_one_letter_code
_entity_poly.pdbx_strand_id
1 'polypeptide(L)'
;MGLFSILTLDGDNDTWSITLYTSSKNKAMRALRDTATFHRVVSACPRQAHWLDGEPVTPVLLMTGVVDRYRRFVVDGRPVVTGFAAVGDAWACTNPSAGRGLSVGLLHAQVLRNVARRHIDDPGAFSREYDADTESQVGPFYRNQIAADRVRIAEMTALEEGMPMPPPNPVMAKLLVASSQDADVLRGLIEIAMCLALPQDVIARPHVAAKLAELDGCQLPQDPNIVDRQRMAALLDG
;
A
#
# COMPACT_ATOMS: atom_id res chain seq x y z
N MET A 1 12.23 -2.13 3.32
CA MET A 1 12.85 -2.23 4.65
C MET A 1 13.81 -1.09 4.88
N GLY A 2 13.72 -0.41 6.03
CA GLY A 2 14.60 0.73 6.32
C GLY A 2 14.18 2.01 5.62
N LEU A 3 15.12 2.70 4.97
CA LEU A 3 14.86 3.98 4.27
C LEU A 3 14.04 3.87 2.98
N PHE A 4 13.85 2.65 2.46
CA PHE A 4 13.05 2.38 1.28
C PHE A 4 12.23 1.10 1.48
N SER A 5 11.37 0.79 0.52
CA SER A 5 10.69 -0.50 0.42
C SER A 5 10.85 -1.04 -0.99
N ILE A 6 10.82 -2.36 -1.11
CA ILE A 6 10.99 -3.08 -2.37
C ILE A 6 9.74 -3.90 -2.64
N LEU A 7 9.22 -3.77 -3.85
CA LEU A 7 8.15 -4.59 -4.40
C LEU A 7 8.71 -5.40 -5.56
N THR A 8 8.39 -6.69 -5.58
CA THR A 8 8.72 -7.61 -6.66
C THR A 8 7.39 -8.12 -7.19
N LEU A 9 7.10 -7.83 -8.46
CA LEU A 9 5.80 -8.07 -9.07
C LEU A 9 6.01 -8.92 -10.31
N ASP A 10 5.49 -10.14 -10.30
CA ASP A 10 5.46 -11.00 -11.49
C ASP A 10 4.54 -10.40 -12.55
N GLY A 11 4.94 -10.53 -13.80
CA GLY A 11 4.17 -10.18 -14.98
C GLY A 11 4.05 -11.37 -15.94
N ASP A 12 3.30 -11.17 -17.02
CA ASP A 12 3.20 -12.16 -18.09
C ASP A 12 4.46 -12.14 -18.99
N ASN A 13 4.55 -13.09 -19.92
CA ASN A 13 5.62 -13.18 -20.93
C ASN A 13 7.04 -13.22 -20.33
N ASP A 14 7.20 -13.99 -19.25
CA ASP A 14 8.48 -14.15 -18.54
C ASP A 14 9.08 -12.79 -18.08
N THR A 15 8.23 -11.84 -17.72
CA THR A 15 8.63 -10.53 -17.19
C THR A 15 8.29 -10.38 -15.72
N TRP A 16 9.04 -9.54 -15.02
CA TRP A 16 8.72 -9.08 -13.68
C TRP A 16 9.23 -7.65 -13.49
N SER A 17 8.73 -7.00 -12.43
CA SER A 17 9.15 -5.66 -12.04
C SER A 17 9.75 -5.68 -10.63
N ILE A 18 10.88 -5.00 -10.48
CA ILE A 18 11.43 -4.63 -9.19
C ILE A 18 11.20 -3.13 -9.01
N THR A 19 10.47 -2.75 -7.98
CA THR A 19 10.17 -1.35 -7.69
C THR A 19 10.68 -0.97 -6.31
N LEU A 20 11.56 0.03 -6.27
CA LEU A 20 11.97 0.69 -5.03
C LEU A 20 11.13 1.94 -4.82
N TYR A 21 10.52 2.08 -3.64
CA TYR A 21 9.87 3.32 -3.24
C TYR A 21 10.45 3.85 -1.93
N THR A 22 10.54 5.16 -1.84
CA THR A 22 11.24 5.89 -0.78
C THR A 22 10.53 7.20 -0.48
N SER A 23 10.86 7.82 0.65
CA SER A 23 10.41 9.17 0.98
C SER A 23 10.83 10.16 -0.10
N SER A 24 9.88 10.95 -0.60
CA SER A 24 10.13 12.03 -1.57
C SER A 24 10.96 13.18 -0.98
N LYS A 25 11.06 13.26 0.36
CA LYS A 25 11.89 14.25 1.07
C LYS A 25 13.37 13.87 1.07
N ASN A 26 13.70 12.59 0.95
CA ASN A 26 15.08 12.12 0.92
C ASN A 26 15.68 12.35 -0.48
N LYS A 27 16.38 13.47 -0.64
CA LYS A 27 16.98 13.85 -1.93
C LYS A 27 18.12 12.93 -2.36
N ALA A 28 18.83 12.28 -1.42
CA ALA A 28 19.92 11.37 -1.73
C ALA A 28 19.42 10.17 -2.55
N MET A 29 18.20 9.72 -2.29
CA MET A 29 17.56 8.60 -2.99
C MET A 29 17.29 8.85 -4.48
N ARG A 30 17.47 10.09 -4.97
CA ARG A 30 17.43 10.38 -6.42
C ARG A 30 18.52 9.66 -7.20
N ALA A 31 19.61 9.24 -6.54
CA ALA A 31 20.65 8.43 -7.14
C ALA A 31 20.14 7.05 -7.61
N LEU A 32 19.02 6.54 -7.06
CA LEU A 32 18.39 5.28 -7.50
C LEU A 32 17.86 5.31 -8.94
N ARG A 33 17.83 6.48 -9.60
CA ARG A 33 17.52 6.59 -11.03
C ARG A 33 18.59 6.00 -11.93
N ASP A 34 19.81 5.91 -11.41
CA ASP A 34 20.94 5.30 -12.10
C ASP A 34 20.87 3.77 -11.95
N THR A 35 20.93 3.06 -13.08
CA THR A 35 20.75 1.60 -13.12
C THR A 35 21.80 0.88 -12.28
N ALA A 36 23.06 1.32 -12.29
CA ALA A 36 24.13 0.67 -11.53
C ALA A 36 23.90 0.83 -10.01
N THR A 37 23.51 2.03 -9.59
CA THR A 37 23.16 2.31 -8.20
C THR A 37 21.94 1.51 -7.75
N PHE A 38 20.88 1.47 -8.57
CA PHE A 38 19.69 0.66 -8.30
C PHE A 38 20.06 -0.82 -8.12
N HIS A 39 20.85 -1.38 -9.04
CA HIS A 39 21.28 -2.78 -9.00
C HIS A 39 22.08 -3.06 -7.72
N ARG A 40 23.04 -2.21 -7.36
CA ARG A 40 23.82 -2.33 -6.11
C ARG A 40 22.94 -2.34 -4.86
N VAL A 41 21.92 -1.49 -4.79
CA VAL A 41 20.98 -1.45 -3.66
C VAL A 41 20.15 -2.73 -3.58
N VAL A 42 19.61 -3.21 -4.70
CA VAL A 42 18.81 -4.45 -4.73
C VAL A 42 19.68 -5.67 -4.43
N SER A 43 20.91 -5.74 -4.95
CA SER A 43 21.86 -6.83 -4.64
C SER A 43 22.19 -6.90 -3.14
N ALA A 44 22.15 -5.77 -2.44
CA ALA A 44 22.37 -5.73 -0.99
C ALA A 44 21.17 -6.25 -0.16
N CYS A 45 20.06 -6.62 -0.80
CA CYS A 45 18.85 -7.14 -0.17
C CYS A 45 18.74 -8.67 -0.42
N PRO A 46 19.15 -9.54 0.53
CA PRO A 46 19.28 -10.98 0.25
C PRO A 46 17.98 -11.67 -0.16
N ARG A 47 16.83 -11.18 0.33
CA ARG A 47 15.52 -11.72 -0.01
C ARG A 47 15.07 -11.35 -1.44
N GLN A 48 15.72 -10.38 -2.08
CA GLN A 48 15.32 -9.87 -3.40
C GLN A 48 16.44 -9.88 -4.44
N ALA A 49 17.69 -10.10 -4.05
CA ALA A 49 18.84 -10.03 -4.96
C ALA A 49 18.69 -10.94 -6.19
N HIS A 50 18.10 -12.12 -6.04
CA HIS A 50 17.87 -13.08 -7.13
C HIS A 50 16.95 -12.56 -8.25
N TRP A 51 16.12 -11.56 -7.98
CA TRP A 51 15.28 -10.95 -9.04
C TRP A 51 16.10 -10.17 -10.06
N LEU A 52 17.37 -9.90 -9.79
CA LEU A 52 18.29 -9.24 -10.73
C LEU A 52 18.89 -10.20 -11.76
N ASP A 53 18.65 -11.51 -11.65
CA ASP A 53 19.24 -12.51 -12.55
C ASP A 53 18.66 -12.45 -13.98
N GLY A 54 17.63 -11.64 -14.23
CA GLY A 54 17.02 -11.43 -15.54
C GLY A 54 17.66 -10.31 -16.37
N GLU A 55 17.25 -10.21 -17.63
CA GLU A 55 17.69 -9.17 -18.55
C GLU A 55 16.77 -7.93 -18.47
N PRO A 56 17.30 -6.72 -18.18
CA PRO A 56 16.48 -5.52 -18.12
C PRO A 56 15.85 -5.16 -19.47
N VAL A 57 14.52 -5.10 -19.51
CA VAL A 57 13.76 -4.68 -20.71
C VAL A 57 13.89 -3.17 -20.96
N THR A 58 14.03 -2.38 -19.89
CA THR A 58 14.23 -0.92 -19.95
C THR A 58 15.28 -0.48 -18.93
N PRO A 59 15.85 0.74 -19.05
CA PRO A 59 16.50 1.39 -17.93
C PRO A 59 15.54 1.58 -16.75
N VAL A 60 16.08 1.95 -15.58
CA VAL A 60 15.26 2.27 -14.40
C VAL A 60 14.36 3.46 -14.70
N LEU A 61 13.05 3.25 -14.58
CA LEU A 61 12.05 4.29 -14.79
C LEU A 61 11.70 4.99 -13.48
N LEU A 62 11.68 6.32 -13.51
CA LEU A 62 11.28 7.13 -12.37
C LEU A 62 9.79 7.45 -12.39
N MET A 63 9.14 7.20 -11.26
CA MET A 63 7.80 7.71 -10.99
C MET A 63 7.88 8.68 -9.80
N THR A 64 7.45 9.93 -10.01
CA THR A 64 7.44 10.97 -8.98
C THR A 64 6.14 11.75 -9.03
N GLY A 65 5.86 12.53 -7.98
CA GLY A 65 4.67 13.40 -7.94
C GLY A 65 3.36 12.66 -7.68
N VAL A 66 3.41 11.41 -7.21
CA VAL A 66 2.22 10.73 -6.68
C VAL A 66 1.81 11.44 -5.40
N VAL A 67 0.63 12.05 -5.42
CA VAL A 67 0.06 12.76 -4.29
C VAL A 67 -1.18 11.99 -3.88
N ASP A 68 -1.25 11.63 -2.59
CA ASP A 68 -2.47 11.11 -2.01
C ASP A 68 -3.57 12.16 -2.17
N ARG A 69 -4.62 11.83 -2.91
CA ARG A 69 -5.73 12.73 -3.22
C ARG A 69 -7.03 12.03 -2.91
N TYR A 70 -7.99 12.83 -2.48
CA TYR A 70 -9.34 12.37 -2.20
C TYR A 70 -10.30 13.51 -2.46
N ARG A 71 -11.32 13.26 -3.28
CA ARG A 71 -12.29 14.27 -3.72
C ARG A 71 -13.70 13.84 -3.34
N ARG A 72 -14.47 14.82 -2.92
CA ARG A 72 -15.89 14.69 -2.55
C ARG A 72 -16.69 15.56 -3.50
N PHE A 73 -17.78 15.03 -4.03
CA PHE A 73 -18.70 15.76 -4.92
C PHE A 73 -20.10 15.92 -4.30
N VAL A 74 -20.26 15.48 -3.05
CA VAL A 74 -21.39 15.80 -2.19
C VAL A 74 -20.85 16.39 -0.88
N VAL A 75 -21.28 17.62 -0.58
CA VAL A 75 -20.87 18.39 0.60
C VAL A 75 -22.13 18.72 1.40
N ASP A 76 -22.14 18.42 2.70
CA ASP A 76 -23.29 18.63 3.58
C ASP A 76 -24.60 18.04 3.03
N GLY A 77 -24.50 16.84 2.43
CA GLY A 77 -25.63 16.12 1.82
C GLY A 77 -26.11 16.68 0.48
N ARG A 78 -25.46 17.72 -0.06
CA ARG A 78 -25.84 18.39 -1.31
C ARG A 78 -24.82 18.11 -2.42
N PRO A 79 -25.24 17.56 -3.58
CA PRO A 79 -24.37 17.44 -4.74
C PRO A 79 -23.88 18.80 -5.22
N VAL A 80 -22.57 18.96 -5.40
CA VAL A 80 -21.99 20.19 -6.00
C VAL A 80 -21.99 20.15 -7.53
N VAL A 81 -22.14 18.95 -8.11
CA VAL A 81 -22.31 18.67 -9.53
C VAL A 81 -23.24 17.46 -9.67
N THR A 82 -24.02 17.41 -10.75
CA THR A 82 -24.86 16.25 -11.09
C THR A 82 -24.56 15.80 -12.52
N GLY A 83 -24.89 14.54 -12.86
CA GLY A 83 -24.55 13.95 -14.16
C GLY A 83 -23.04 13.66 -14.32
N PHE A 84 -22.30 13.62 -13.22
CA PHE A 84 -20.86 13.36 -13.18
C PHE A 84 -20.55 12.28 -12.14
N ALA A 85 -19.62 11.37 -12.46
CA ALA A 85 -19.11 10.35 -11.54
C ALA A 85 -17.59 10.26 -11.66
N ALA A 86 -16.88 10.51 -10.57
CA ALA A 86 -15.45 10.22 -10.48
C ALA A 86 -15.25 8.74 -10.11
N VAL A 87 -14.33 8.05 -10.81
CA VAL A 87 -14.05 6.62 -10.63
C VAL A 87 -12.54 6.42 -10.48
N GLY A 88 -12.13 5.47 -9.64
CA GLY A 88 -10.72 5.17 -9.38
C GLY A 88 -9.92 6.41 -8.98
N ASP A 89 -8.76 6.61 -9.61
CA ASP A 89 -7.83 7.71 -9.33
C ASP A 89 -8.44 9.12 -9.53
N ALA A 90 -9.51 9.25 -10.33
CA ALA A 90 -10.21 10.53 -10.45
C ALA A 90 -10.90 10.94 -9.14
N TRP A 91 -11.38 9.96 -8.36
CA TRP A 91 -11.97 10.17 -7.05
C TRP A 91 -10.90 10.23 -5.96
N ALA A 92 -10.12 9.16 -5.83
CA ALA A 92 -9.04 9.08 -4.85
C ALA A 92 -7.85 8.31 -5.40
N CYS A 93 -6.65 8.82 -5.14
CA CYS A 93 -5.39 8.22 -5.51
C CYS A 93 -4.57 8.03 -4.23
N THR A 94 -3.98 6.84 -4.06
CA THR A 94 -3.00 6.57 -3.00
C THR A 94 -1.65 6.33 -3.65
N ASN A 95 -0.57 6.54 -2.89
CA ASN A 95 0.74 6.04 -3.30
C ASN A 95 0.67 4.51 -3.58
N PRO A 96 1.48 4.00 -4.52
CA PRO A 96 1.33 2.65 -5.04
C PRO A 96 1.99 1.58 -4.16
N SER A 97 2.35 1.91 -2.91
CA SER A 97 3.14 1.06 -2.02
C SER A 97 2.53 -0.32 -1.77
N ALA A 98 1.20 -0.44 -1.86
CA ALA A 98 0.46 -1.69 -1.66
C ALA A 98 -0.10 -2.30 -2.95
N GLY A 99 0.10 -1.68 -4.12
CA GLY A 99 -0.38 -2.22 -5.41
C GLY A 99 -1.91 -2.32 -5.56
N ARG A 100 -2.69 -1.59 -4.76
CA ARG A 100 -4.16 -1.78 -4.66
C ARG A 100 -5.01 -1.01 -5.68
N GLY A 101 -4.41 -0.09 -6.44
CA GLY A 101 -5.15 0.89 -7.25
C GLY A 101 -6.13 0.26 -8.26
N LEU A 102 -5.71 -0.80 -8.95
CA LEU A 102 -6.57 -1.51 -9.91
C LEU A 102 -7.74 -2.21 -9.22
N SER A 103 -7.48 -2.96 -8.14
CA SER A 103 -8.53 -3.69 -7.41
C SER A 103 -9.57 -2.74 -6.82
N VAL A 104 -9.12 -1.65 -6.19
CA VAL A 104 -10.02 -0.61 -5.63
C VAL A 104 -10.78 0.12 -6.75
N GLY A 105 -10.11 0.41 -7.88
CA GLY A 105 -10.75 1.00 -9.05
C GLY A 105 -11.84 0.12 -9.66
N LEU A 106 -11.62 -1.20 -9.73
CA LEU A 106 -12.61 -2.17 -10.20
C LEU A 106 -13.79 -2.27 -9.24
N LEU A 107 -13.54 -2.32 -7.94
CA LEU A 107 -14.60 -2.28 -6.92
C LEU A 107 -15.43 -0.98 -7.04
N HIS A 108 -14.78 0.16 -7.26
CA HIS A 108 -15.45 1.44 -7.48
C HIS A 108 -16.30 1.44 -8.77
N ALA A 109 -15.81 0.83 -9.85
CA ALA A 109 -16.60 0.67 -11.09
C ALA A 109 -17.87 -0.18 -10.88
N GLN A 110 -17.82 -1.19 -10.00
CA GLN A 110 -19.00 -1.98 -9.64
C GLN A 110 -20.03 -1.16 -8.85
N VAL A 111 -19.56 -0.31 -7.92
CA VAL A 111 -20.43 0.65 -7.21
C VAL A 111 -21.13 1.57 -8.20
N LEU A 112 -20.38 2.18 -9.13
CA LEU A 112 -20.94 3.03 -10.18
C LEU A 112 -22.03 2.31 -10.97
N ARG A 113 -21.74 1.11 -11.47
CA ARG A 113 -22.71 0.28 -12.20
C ARG A 113 -23.98 0.05 -11.39
N ASN A 114 -23.86 -0.31 -10.13
CA ASN A 114 -25.01 -0.65 -9.27
C ASN A 114 -25.88 0.57 -8.95
N VAL A 115 -25.27 1.73 -8.72
CA VAL A 115 -26.01 2.98 -8.46
C VAL A 115 -26.67 3.50 -9.73
N ALA A 116 -25.95 3.48 -10.85
CA ALA A 116 -26.51 3.88 -12.16
C ALA A 116 -27.77 3.07 -12.48
N ARG A 117 -27.75 1.75 -12.31
CA ARG A 117 -28.94 0.90 -12.56
C ARG A 117 -30.18 1.28 -11.74
N ARG A 118 -30.02 1.93 -10.58
CA ARG A 118 -31.12 2.33 -9.70
C ARG A 118 -31.58 3.77 -9.94
N HIS A 119 -30.67 4.66 -10.33
CA HIS A 119 -30.89 6.10 -10.25
C HIS A 119 -30.45 6.89 -11.50
N ILE A 120 -30.17 6.27 -12.64
CA ILE A 120 -29.63 6.98 -13.83
C ILE A 120 -30.55 8.12 -14.32
N ASP A 121 -31.87 7.99 -14.15
CA ASP A 121 -32.85 8.98 -14.59
C ASP A 121 -33.11 10.10 -13.55
N ASP A 122 -32.49 10.02 -12.37
CA ASP A 122 -32.50 11.07 -11.34
C ASP A 122 -31.05 11.49 -11.00
N PRO A 123 -30.51 12.52 -11.66
CA PRO A 123 -29.14 12.98 -11.43
C PRO A 123 -28.85 13.37 -9.98
N GLY A 124 -29.86 13.86 -9.25
CA GLY A 124 -29.73 14.27 -7.86
C GLY A 124 -29.63 13.06 -6.93
N ALA A 125 -30.53 12.08 -7.09
CA ALA A 125 -30.47 10.82 -6.34
C ALA A 125 -29.21 10.03 -6.69
N PHE A 126 -28.87 9.91 -7.98
CA PHE A 126 -27.63 9.28 -8.43
C PHE A 126 -26.41 9.83 -7.71
N SER A 127 -26.27 11.16 -7.66
CA SER A 127 -25.07 11.79 -7.07
C SER A 127 -24.97 11.53 -5.56
N ARG A 128 -26.09 11.58 -4.82
CA ARG A 128 -26.11 11.31 -3.37
C ARG A 128 -25.84 9.85 -3.05
N GLU A 129 -26.51 8.94 -3.76
CA GLU A 129 -26.37 7.50 -3.55
C GLU A 129 -25.00 7.00 -3.98
N TYR A 130 -24.45 7.55 -5.08
CA TYR A 130 -23.11 7.19 -5.54
C TYR A 130 -22.04 7.60 -4.54
N ASP A 131 -22.13 8.80 -3.99
CA ASP A 131 -21.24 9.27 -2.95
C ASP A 131 -21.34 8.39 -1.68
N ALA A 132 -22.55 8.10 -1.21
CA ALA A 132 -22.78 7.27 -0.02
C ALA A 132 -22.26 5.82 -0.19
N ASP A 133 -22.55 5.17 -1.32
CA ASP A 133 -22.08 3.82 -1.60
C ASP A 133 -20.55 3.79 -1.79
N THR A 134 -19.99 4.83 -2.41
CA THR A 134 -18.53 4.95 -2.57
C THR A 134 -17.85 5.06 -1.20
N GLU A 135 -18.38 5.88 -0.30
CA GLU A 135 -17.79 6.05 1.04
C GLU A 135 -17.85 4.81 1.92
N SER A 136 -18.94 4.06 1.80
CA SER A 136 -19.17 2.87 2.60
C SER A 136 -18.39 1.66 2.08
N GLN A 137 -18.31 1.49 0.75
CA GLN A 137 -17.71 0.30 0.14
C GLN A 137 -16.25 0.51 -0.28
N VAL A 138 -15.90 1.68 -0.82
CA VAL A 138 -14.57 1.96 -1.37
C VAL A 138 -13.71 2.76 -0.38
N GLY A 139 -14.32 3.73 0.29
CA GLY A 139 -13.69 4.62 1.28
C GLY A 139 -12.81 3.92 2.31
N PRO A 140 -13.20 2.78 2.90
CA PRO A 140 -12.38 2.10 3.89
C PRO A 140 -11.02 1.63 3.37
N PHE A 141 -10.92 1.19 2.11
CA PHE A 141 -9.64 0.78 1.51
C PHE A 141 -8.67 1.95 1.40
N TYR A 142 -9.16 3.11 0.95
CA TYR A 142 -8.37 4.35 0.90
C TYR A 142 -7.88 4.76 2.29
N ARG A 143 -8.78 4.81 3.28
CA ARG A 143 -8.44 5.23 4.66
C ARG A 143 -7.40 4.31 5.30
N ASN A 144 -7.56 3.00 5.13
CA ASN A 144 -6.63 2.01 5.65
C ASN A 144 -5.24 2.13 4.99
N GLN A 145 -5.20 2.41 3.69
CA GLN A 145 -3.95 2.65 2.98
C GLN A 145 -3.24 3.90 3.52
N ILE A 146 -3.95 5.03 3.62
CA ILE A 146 -3.38 6.28 4.17
C ILE A 146 -2.87 6.10 5.60
N ALA A 147 -3.57 5.33 6.44
CA ALA A 147 -3.11 5.04 7.79
C ALA A 147 -1.80 4.23 7.79
N ALA A 148 -1.69 3.21 6.94
CA ALA A 148 -0.47 2.41 6.80
C ALA A 148 0.70 3.24 6.25
N ASP A 149 0.45 4.10 5.26
CA ASP A 149 1.50 4.92 4.63
C ASP A 149 2.06 5.96 5.60
N ARG A 150 1.22 6.56 6.46
CA ARG A 150 1.69 7.46 7.52
C ARG A 150 2.67 6.78 8.47
N VAL A 151 2.39 5.54 8.87
CA VAL A 151 3.30 4.76 9.72
C VAL A 151 4.62 4.51 8.98
N ARG A 152 4.55 4.06 7.72
CA ARG A 152 5.74 3.77 6.92
C ARG A 152 6.61 5.00 6.68
N ILE A 153 6.00 6.16 6.40
CA ILE A 153 6.72 7.44 6.24
C ILE A 153 7.37 7.87 7.54
N ALA A 154 6.69 7.70 8.69
CA ALA A 154 7.26 8.04 9.99
C ALA A 154 8.51 7.17 10.31
N GLU A 155 8.46 5.87 10.00
CA GLU A 155 9.63 4.98 10.11
C GLU A 155 10.79 5.43 9.23
N MET A 156 10.53 5.70 7.94
CA MET A 156 11.56 6.18 7.01
C MET A 156 12.18 7.50 7.48
N THR A 157 11.35 8.41 7.99
CA THR A 157 11.80 9.73 8.49
C THR A 157 12.67 9.57 9.73
N ALA A 158 12.26 8.76 10.70
CA ALA A 158 13.04 8.51 11.91
C ALA A 158 14.43 7.92 11.56
N LEU A 159 14.48 6.96 10.65
CA LEU A 159 15.75 6.38 10.18
C LEU A 159 16.63 7.40 9.45
N GLU A 160 16.03 8.29 8.66
CA GLU A 160 16.77 9.34 7.95
C GLU A 160 17.37 10.36 8.94
N GLU A 161 16.63 10.70 9.99
CA GLU A 161 17.05 11.63 11.04
C GLU A 161 17.95 10.99 12.10
N GLY A 162 18.13 9.66 12.08
CA GLY A 162 18.90 8.92 13.09
C GLY A 162 18.17 8.81 14.43
N MET A 163 16.85 8.96 14.44
CA MET A 163 15.99 8.84 15.61
C MET A 163 15.51 7.39 15.80
N PRO A 164 15.13 7.00 17.03
CA PRO A 164 14.47 5.71 17.27
C PRO A 164 13.22 5.57 16.39
N MET A 165 13.07 4.42 15.74
CA MET A 165 11.86 4.13 14.96
C MET A 165 10.63 4.08 15.88
N PRO A 166 9.46 4.55 15.40
CA PRO A 166 8.21 4.30 16.11
C PRO A 166 7.99 2.79 16.25
N PRO A 167 7.36 2.33 17.35
CA PRO A 167 7.00 0.93 17.49
C PRO A 167 6.06 0.50 16.36
N PRO A 168 6.18 -0.73 15.84
CA PRO A 168 5.29 -1.22 14.80
C PRO A 168 3.86 -1.30 15.33
N ASN A 169 2.87 -1.27 14.43
CA ASN A 169 1.49 -1.55 14.80
C ASN A 169 1.41 -2.97 15.40
N PRO A 170 1.09 -3.11 16.70
CA PRO A 170 1.18 -4.39 17.39
C PRO A 170 0.19 -5.42 16.84
N VAL A 171 -0.97 -4.97 16.35
CA VAL A 171 -1.99 -5.86 15.78
C VAL A 171 -1.51 -6.42 14.44
N MET A 172 -0.98 -5.57 13.56
CA MET A 172 -0.45 -6.02 12.27
C MET A 172 0.78 -6.91 12.42
N ALA A 173 1.66 -6.60 13.38
CA ALA A 173 2.83 -7.43 13.64
C ALA A 173 2.44 -8.82 14.19
N LYS A 174 1.47 -8.90 15.10
CA LYS A 174 0.89 -10.19 15.54
C LYS A 174 0.23 -10.94 14.40
N LEU A 175 -0.52 -10.25 13.54
CA LEU A 175 -1.15 -10.87 12.38
C LEU A 175 -0.11 -11.53 11.45
N LEU A 176 1.01 -10.85 11.19
CA LEU A 176 2.10 -11.40 10.40
C LEU A 176 2.72 -12.64 11.07
N VAL A 177 3.03 -12.58 12.36
CA VAL A 177 3.58 -13.73 13.10
C VAL A 177 2.59 -14.90 13.10
N ALA A 178 1.33 -14.67 13.46
CA ALA A 178 0.30 -15.70 13.47
C ALA A 178 0.07 -16.31 12.07
N SER A 179 0.14 -15.51 11.00
CA SER A 179 0.00 -16.02 9.63
C SER A 179 1.09 -17.02 9.22
N SER A 180 2.27 -16.95 9.85
CA SER A 180 3.34 -17.93 9.60
C SER A 180 3.12 -19.28 10.28
N GLN A 181 2.14 -19.37 11.19
CA GLN A 181 1.90 -20.53 12.05
C GLN A 181 0.48 -21.11 11.87
N ASP A 182 -0.48 -20.31 11.39
CA ASP A 182 -1.88 -20.68 11.25
C ASP A 182 -2.40 -20.37 9.84
N ALA A 183 -2.96 -21.39 9.18
CA ALA A 183 -3.41 -21.30 7.80
C ALA A 183 -4.64 -20.40 7.62
N ASP A 184 -5.54 -20.31 8.61
CA ASP A 184 -6.72 -19.44 8.53
C ASP A 184 -6.34 -17.97 8.72
N VAL A 185 -5.36 -17.70 9.58
CA VAL A 185 -4.77 -16.36 9.70
C VAL A 185 -4.05 -15.96 8.41
N LEU A 186 -3.30 -16.89 7.79
CA LEU A 186 -2.66 -16.66 6.50
C LEU A 186 -3.69 -16.34 5.39
N ARG A 187 -4.78 -17.09 5.31
CA ARG A 187 -5.88 -16.81 4.37
C ARG A 187 -6.46 -15.42 4.58
N GLY A 188 -6.71 -15.04 5.84
CA GLY A 188 -7.17 -13.69 6.18
C GLY A 188 -6.18 -12.60 5.74
N LEU A 189 -4.88 -12.82 5.94
CA LEU A 189 -3.84 -11.90 5.47
C LEU A 189 -3.83 -11.78 3.93
N ILE A 190 -4.01 -12.90 3.21
CA ILE A 190 -4.13 -12.90 1.74
C ILE A 190 -5.37 -12.14 1.30
N GLU A 191 -6.52 -12.31 1.96
CA GLU A 191 -7.73 -11.55 1.66
C GLU A 191 -7.54 -10.03 1.81
N ILE A 192 -6.80 -9.60 2.84
CA ILE A 192 -6.42 -8.18 3.02
C ILE A 192 -5.50 -7.71 1.89
N ALA A 193 -4.51 -8.52 1.51
CA ALA A 193 -3.57 -8.19 0.45
C ALA A 193 -4.29 -8.04 -0.90
N MET A 194 -5.24 -8.93 -1.18
CA MET A 194 -6.02 -8.99 -2.41
C MET A 194 -7.25 -8.06 -2.44
N CYS A 195 -7.44 -7.23 -1.41
CA CYS A 195 -8.59 -6.32 -1.26
C CYS A 195 -9.96 -7.05 -1.26
N LEU A 196 -10.00 -8.28 -0.78
CA LEU A 196 -11.24 -9.05 -0.60
C LEU A 196 -11.92 -8.79 0.75
N ALA A 197 -11.15 -8.34 1.73
CA ALA A 197 -11.64 -7.97 3.05
C ALA A 197 -10.83 -6.80 3.62
N LEU A 198 -11.43 -6.05 4.55
CA LEU A 198 -10.72 -5.01 5.28
C LEU A 198 -9.94 -5.64 6.45
N PRO A 199 -8.77 -5.08 6.81
CA PRO A 199 -8.00 -5.52 7.97
C PRO A 199 -8.82 -5.69 9.24
N GLN A 200 -9.65 -4.69 9.59
CA GLN A 200 -10.45 -4.72 10.81
C GLN A 200 -11.49 -5.86 10.80
N ASP A 201 -12.02 -6.24 9.63
CA ASP A 201 -13.01 -7.32 9.52
C ASP A 201 -12.34 -8.68 9.69
N VAL A 202 -11.15 -8.86 9.11
CA VAL A 202 -10.35 -10.09 9.28
C VAL A 202 -9.89 -10.24 10.73
N ILE A 203 -9.39 -9.17 11.34
CA ILE A 203 -8.93 -9.16 12.73
C ILE A 203 -10.07 -9.48 13.69
N ALA A 204 -11.30 -9.03 13.40
CA ALA A 204 -12.48 -9.28 14.22
C ALA A 204 -13.03 -10.72 14.11
N ARG A 205 -12.54 -11.55 13.17
CA ARG A 205 -12.97 -12.95 13.06
C ARG A 205 -12.60 -13.71 14.34
N PRO A 206 -13.51 -14.48 14.96
CA PRO A 206 -13.26 -15.11 16.26
C PRO A 206 -11.97 -15.94 16.32
N HIS A 207 -11.69 -16.74 15.29
CA HIS A 207 -10.46 -17.56 15.22
C HIS A 207 -9.20 -16.70 15.12
N VAL A 208 -9.22 -15.67 14.26
CA VAL A 208 -8.08 -14.74 14.10
C VAL A 208 -7.84 -13.99 15.40
N ALA A 209 -8.89 -13.44 16.02
CA ALA A 209 -8.79 -12.74 17.30
C ALA A 209 -8.20 -13.62 18.41
N ALA A 210 -8.63 -14.89 18.50
CA ALA A 210 -8.08 -15.84 19.46
C ALA A 210 -6.58 -16.09 19.22
N LYS A 211 -6.17 -16.30 17.96
CA LYS A 211 -4.76 -16.49 17.60
C LYS A 211 -3.90 -15.26 17.88
N LEU A 212 -4.43 -14.06 17.70
CA LEU A 212 -3.73 -12.83 18.04
C LEU A 212 -3.56 -12.66 19.56
N ALA A 213 -4.54 -13.09 20.36
CA ALA A 213 -4.47 -13.04 21.82
C ALA A 213 -3.43 -14.02 22.40
N GLU A 214 -3.20 -15.17 21.75
CA GLU A 214 -2.11 -16.10 22.12
C GLU A 214 -0.71 -15.44 22.07
N LEU A 215 -0.55 -14.35 21.32
CA LEU A 215 0.69 -13.60 21.16
C LEU A 215 0.79 -12.37 22.09
N ASP A 216 -0.15 -12.19 23.02
CA ASP A 216 -0.09 -11.10 23.99
C ASP A 216 1.12 -11.23 24.92
N GLY A 217 1.91 -10.16 25.04
CA GLY A 217 3.13 -10.15 25.85
C GLY A 217 4.35 -10.83 25.21
N CYS A 218 4.20 -11.47 24.05
CA CYS A 218 5.34 -12.03 23.31
C CYS A 218 6.17 -10.92 22.65
N GLN A 219 7.49 -11.04 22.74
CA GLN A 219 8.40 -10.17 22.00
C GLN A 219 8.34 -10.54 20.51
N LEU A 220 7.92 -9.59 19.69
CA LEU A 220 7.86 -9.77 18.24
C LEU A 220 9.29 -9.72 17.65
N PRO A 221 9.62 -10.59 16.69
CA PRO A 221 10.94 -10.63 16.09
C PRO A 221 11.26 -9.29 15.40
N GLN A 222 12.47 -8.78 15.65
CA GLN A 222 12.99 -7.64 14.89
C GLN A 222 13.39 -8.12 13.49
N ASP A 223 13.19 -7.29 12.47
CA ASP A 223 13.67 -7.63 11.13
C ASP A 223 15.17 -7.32 11.03
N PRO A 224 16.03 -8.34 10.86
CA PRO A 224 17.47 -8.15 10.84
C PRO A 224 17.98 -7.49 9.55
N ASN A 225 17.13 -7.29 8.53
CA ASN A 225 17.53 -6.80 7.22
C ASN A 225 17.24 -5.30 7.01
N ILE A 226 17.12 -4.53 8.09
CA ILE A 226 16.94 -3.08 8.00
C ILE A 226 18.20 -2.47 7.39
N VAL A 227 18.05 -1.82 6.23
CA VAL A 227 19.08 -0.95 5.66
C VAL A 227 18.97 0.41 6.34
N ASP A 228 19.88 0.65 7.29
CA ASP A 228 19.98 1.92 8.00
C ASP A 228 20.60 3.03 7.14
N ARG A 229 20.68 4.25 7.69
CA ARG A 229 21.21 5.43 7.00
C ARG A 229 22.67 5.27 6.57
N GLN A 230 23.52 4.69 7.41
CA GLN A 230 24.95 4.58 7.11
C GLN A 230 25.19 3.58 5.99
N ARG A 231 24.55 2.40 6.08
CA ARG A 231 24.59 1.38 5.05
C ARG A 231 23.99 1.89 3.74
N MET A 232 22.89 2.64 3.80
CA MET A 232 22.29 3.22 2.60
C MET A 232 23.22 4.24 1.95
N ALA A 233 23.85 5.14 2.72
CA ALA A 233 24.78 6.13 2.17
C ALA A 233 25.95 5.46 1.42
N ALA A 234 26.56 4.42 2.01
CA ALA A 234 27.61 3.65 1.35
C ALA A 234 27.15 3.01 0.02
N LEU A 235 25.91 2.50 -0.03
CA LEU A 235 25.34 1.91 -1.25
C LEU A 235 25.06 2.97 -2.35
N LEU A 236 24.74 4.21 -1.95
CA LEU A 236 24.48 5.30 -2.88
C LEU A 236 25.77 5.90 -3.45
N ASP A 237 26.82 6.01 -2.63
CA ASP A 237 28.11 6.60 -3.03
C ASP A 237 28.95 5.66 -3.91
N GLY A 238 28.81 4.35 -3.68
CA GLY A 238 29.30 3.30 -4.57
C GLY A 238 30.63 2.68 -4.20
#